data_AF-A0A2N6A658-F1
#
_entry.id   AF-A0A2N6A658-F1
#
_cell.length_a   1.000
_cell.length_b   1.000
_cell.length_c   1.000
_cell.angle_alpha   90.00
_cell.angle_beta   90.00
_cell.angle_gamma   90.00
#
_symmetry.space_group_name_H-M   'P 1'
#
loop_
_entity.id
_entity.type
_entity.pdbx_description
1 polymer ?
#
loop_
_entity_poly.entity_id
_entity_poly.type
_entity_poly.pdbx_seq_one_letter_code
_entity_poly.pdbx_strand_id
1 'polypeptide(L)'
;MDGIGDVLKKAPQKKQNKNIHSDVHYLADTISSTFGEKNRFGMYLGIIKRIGVGRARQVFAEIKDSDIDNPGRLFVWKTSKKNMVIQPAEEASSSAEASADEKTL
;
A
#
# COMPACT_ATOMS: atom_id res chain seq x y z
N MET A 1 32.72 -21.21 -29.00
CA MET A 1 32.70 -20.58 -27.66
C MET A 1 31.40 -19.80 -27.63
N ASP A 2 30.31 -20.51 -27.38
CA ASP A 2 28.98 -20.00 -27.61
C ASP A 2 28.37 -19.62 -26.27
N GLY A 3 28.22 -18.31 -26.09
CA GLY A 3 27.95 -17.68 -24.81
C GLY A 3 26.57 -18.01 -24.27
N ILE A 4 26.53 -18.49 -23.03
CA ILE A 4 25.32 -18.63 -22.19
C ILE A 4 24.66 -17.26 -21.89
N GLY A 5 25.24 -16.15 -22.39
CA GLY A 5 24.79 -14.78 -22.15
C GLY A 5 23.45 -14.40 -22.78
N ASP A 6 22.96 -15.13 -23.79
CA ASP A 6 21.70 -14.77 -24.48
C ASP A 6 20.43 -15.31 -23.79
N VAL A 7 20.57 -16.33 -22.93
CA VAL A 7 19.42 -16.95 -22.24
C VAL A 7 18.89 -16.07 -21.09
N LEU A 8 19.70 -15.15 -20.56
CA LEU A 8 19.35 -14.27 -19.43
C LEU A 8 18.57 -13.00 -19.83
N LYS A 9 18.37 -12.72 -21.13
CA LYS A 9 17.66 -11.50 -21.58
C LYS A 9 16.13 -11.62 -21.63
N LYS A 10 15.57 -12.80 -21.39
CA LYS A 10 14.11 -13.03 -21.35
C LYS A 10 13.59 -13.23 -19.94
N ALA A 11 13.76 -12.25 -19.07
CA ALA A 11 12.88 -12.16 -17.90
C ALA A 11 11.48 -11.74 -18.41
N PRO A 12 10.43 -12.57 -18.27
CA PRO A 12 9.09 -12.12 -18.62
C PRO A 12 8.73 -10.98 -17.68
N GLN A 13 8.60 -9.77 -18.24
CA GLN A 13 7.99 -8.63 -17.56
C GLN A 13 6.65 -9.11 -17.01
N LYS A 14 6.57 -9.28 -15.69
CA LYS A 14 5.37 -9.73 -14.96
C LYS A 14 4.23 -8.86 -15.46
N LYS A 15 3.32 -9.43 -16.27
CA LYS A 15 2.09 -8.75 -16.66
C LYS A 15 1.35 -8.44 -15.38
N GLN A 16 1.45 -7.20 -14.90
CA GLN A 16 0.65 -6.74 -13.78
C GLN A 16 -0.81 -6.83 -14.20
N ASN A 17 -1.55 -7.70 -13.51
CA ASN A 17 -2.97 -7.94 -13.76
C ASN A 17 -3.73 -6.61 -13.80
N LYS A 18 -4.42 -6.35 -14.91
CA LYS A 18 -5.10 -5.07 -15.20
C LYS A 18 -6.43 -4.89 -14.46
N ASN A 19 -6.79 -5.82 -13.56
CA ASN A 19 -8.01 -5.82 -12.75
C ASN A 19 -7.72 -5.75 -11.24
N ILE A 20 -6.58 -5.19 -10.82
CA ILE A 20 -6.36 -4.92 -9.40
C ILE A 20 -6.81 -3.49 -9.13
N HIS A 21 -8.02 -3.33 -8.59
CA HIS A 21 -8.37 -2.19 -7.73
C HIS A 21 -7.48 -2.29 -6.49
N SER A 22 -6.20 -1.95 -6.67
CA SER A 22 -5.21 -2.14 -5.61
C SER A 22 -5.63 -1.30 -4.43
N ASP A 23 -5.49 -1.85 -3.22
CA ASP A 23 -5.73 -1.13 -1.96
C ASP A 23 -5.10 0.27 -1.96
N VAL A 24 -4.01 0.43 -2.71
CA VAL A 24 -3.32 1.70 -2.98
C VAL A 24 -4.25 2.75 -3.61
N HIS A 25 -5.00 2.42 -4.67
CA HIS A 25 -5.91 3.36 -5.34
C HIS A 25 -7.12 3.68 -4.49
N TYR A 26 -7.71 2.66 -3.85
CA TYR A 26 -8.84 2.87 -2.93
C TYR A 26 -8.44 3.77 -1.76
N LEU A 27 -7.27 3.53 -1.16
CA LEU A 27 -6.77 4.33 -0.07
C LEU A 27 -6.40 5.75 -0.52
N ALA A 28 -5.79 5.91 -1.70
CA ALA A 28 -5.51 7.23 -2.27
C ALA A 28 -6.79 8.05 -2.48
N ASP A 29 -7.83 7.41 -3.00
CA ASP A 29 -9.13 8.04 -3.25
C ASP A 29 -9.80 8.43 -1.92
N THR A 30 -9.82 7.50 -0.96
CA THR A 30 -10.36 7.71 0.39
C THR A 30 -9.66 8.88 1.09
N ILE A 31 -8.33 8.92 1.06
CA ILE A 31 -7.54 10.01 1.67
C ILE A 31 -7.86 11.33 0.98
N SER A 32 -7.81 11.37 -0.36
CA SER A 32 -8.05 12.60 -1.10
C SER A 32 -9.47 13.12 -0.93
N SER A 33 -10.46 12.23 -0.81
CA SER A 33 -11.85 12.59 -0.57
C SER A 33 -12.08 13.06 0.87
N THR A 34 -11.48 12.37 1.86
CA THR A 34 -11.61 12.73 3.29
C THR A 34 -10.97 14.09 3.58
N PHE A 35 -9.85 14.41 2.94
CA PHE A 35 -9.16 15.68 3.14
C PHE A 35 -9.73 16.81 2.26
N GLY A 36 -10.69 16.53 1.38
CA GLY A 36 -11.24 17.51 0.43
C GLY A 36 -10.28 17.88 -0.71
N GLU A 37 -9.24 17.08 -0.94
CA GLU A 37 -8.10 17.37 -1.83
C GLU A 37 -8.06 16.43 -3.04
N LYS A 38 -9.19 16.30 -3.75
CA LYS A 38 -9.35 15.41 -4.91
C LYS A 38 -8.32 15.64 -6.01
N ASN A 39 -7.88 16.88 -6.20
CA ASN A 39 -6.84 17.25 -7.18
C ASN A 39 -5.46 16.65 -6.85
N ARG A 40 -5.25 16.16 -5.62
CA ARG A 40 -3.98 15.60 -5.14
C ARG A 40 -3.99 14.08 -5.07
N PHE A 41 -4.99 13.41 -5.66
CA PHE A 41 -5.06 11.95 -5.74
C PHE A 41 -3.74 11.31 -6.19
N GLY A 42 -3.15 11.79 -7.29
CA GLY A 42 -1.90 11.25 -7.82
C GLY A 42 -0.71 11.39 -6.86
N MET A 43 -0.68 12.46 -6.06
CA MET A 43 0.32 12.66 -5.01
C MET A 43 0.18 11.60 -3.92
N TYR A 44 -1.05 11.40 -3.41
CA TYR A 44 -1.32 10.37 -2.40
C TYR A 44 -1.01 8.97 -2.92
N LEU A 45 -1.39 8.66 -4.15
CA LEU A 45 -1.07 7.40 -4.80
C LEU A 45 0.45 7.17 -4.84
N GLY A 46 1.24 8.18 -5.23
CA GLY A 46 2.70 8.10 -5.26
C GLY A 46 3.32 7.88 -3.88
N ILE A 47 2.76 8.51 -2.84
CA ILE A 47 3.19 8.33 -1.45
C ILE A 47 2.88 6.90 -0.97
N ILE A 48 1.65 6.41 -1.17
CA ILE A 48 1.23 5.07 -0.73
C ILE A 48 2.06 4.00 -1.44
N LYS A 49 2.35 4.16 -2.73
CA LYS A 49 3.24 3.24 -3.47
C LYS A 49 4.67 3.22 -2.92
N ARG A 50 5.14 4.32 -2.32
CA ARG A 50 6.48 4.41 -1.72
C ARG A 50 6.53 3.79 -0.32
N ILE A 51 5.52 4.04 0.51
CA ILE A 51 5.53 3.69 1.93
C ILE A 51 4.78 2.37 2.24
N GLY A 52 4.00 1.88 1.29
CA GLY A 52 3.11 0.73 1.46
C GLY A 52 1.73 1.10 2.00
N VAL A 53 0.76 0.22 1.74
CA VAL A 53 -0.64 0.39 2.16
C VAL A 53 -0.79 0.38 3.68
N GLY A 54 -0.13 -0.54 4.38
CA GLY A 54 -0.28 -0.69 5.83
C GLY A 54 0.10 0.58 6.59
N ARG A 55 1.28 1.14 6.31
CA ARG A 55 1.73 2.38 6.96
C ARG A 55 0.87 3.59 6.57
N ALA A 56 0.46 3.67 5.31
CA ALA A 56 -0.44 4.73 4.85
C ALA A 56 -1.79 4.69 5.60
N ARG A 57 -2.37 3.49 5.81
CA ARG A 57 -3.61 3.30 6.58
C ARG A 57 -3.43 3.74 8.03
N GLN A 58 -2.31 3.38 8.66
CA GLN A 58 -2.02 3.78 10.04
C GLN A 58 -1.93 5.30 10.18
N VAL A 59 -1.14 5.96 9.32
CA VAL A 59 -1.00 7.43 9.35
C VAL A 59 -2.34 8.11 9.06
N PHE A 60 -3.14 7.56 8.15
CA PHE A 60 -4.46 8.09 7.87
C PHE A 60 -5.40 8.00 9.08
N ALA A 61 -5.42 6.87 9.79
CA ALA A 61 -6.20 6.72 11.02
C ALA A 61 -5.75 7.69 12.11
N GLU A 62 -4.44 7.79 12.37
CA GLU A 62 -3.87 8.74 13.33
C GLU A 62 -4.31 10.19 13.06
N ILE A 63 -4.32 10.58 11.78
CA ILE A 63 -4.71 11.94 11.38
C ILE A 63 -6.22 12.13 11.46
N LYS A 64 -7.02 11.11 11.12
CA LYS A 64 -8.48 11.16 11.20
C LYS A 64 -8.96 11.34 12.64
N ASP A 65 -8.27 10.72 13.59
CA ASP A 65 -8.57 10.85 15.03
C ASP A 65 -8.04 12.16 15.63
N SER A 66 -7.20 12.90 14.89
CA SER A 66 -6.66 14.17 15.33
C SER A 66 -7.45 15.33 14.72
N ASP A 67 -8.01 16.22 15.55
CA ASP A 67 -8.69 17.43 15.07
C ASP A 67 -7.66 18.49 14.64
N ILE A 68 -7.38 18.56 13.33
CA ILE A 68 -6.31 19.38 12.77
C ILE A 68 -6.81 20.12 11.53
N ASP A 69 -6.48 21.41 11.42
CA ASP A 69 -6.88 22.28 10.30
C ASP A 69 -6.40 21.81 8.91
N ASN A 70 -5.24 21.14 8.84
CA ASN A 70 -4.65 20.71 7.57
C ASN A 70 -4.15 19.25 7.60
N PRO A 71 -5.07 18.28 7.51
CA PRO A 71 -4.74 16.86 7.61
C PRO A 71 -3.89 16.38 6.40
N GLY A 72 -4.11 16.97 5.22
CA GLY A 72 -3.37 16.64 4.00
C GLY A 72 -1.88 16.97 4.10
N ARG A 73 -1.52 18.13 4.65
CA ARG A 73 -0.13 18.51 4.88
C ARG A 73 0.53 17.65 5.94
N LEU A 74 -0.20 17.32 7.02
CA LEU A 74 0.34 16.44 8.07
C LEU A 74 0.63 15.04 7.53
N PHE A 75 -0.24 14.52 6.66
CA PHE A 75 -0.02 13.22 6.01
C PHE A 75 1.29 13.22 5.22
N VAL A 76 1.54 14.23 4.39
CA VAL A 76 2.78 14.35 3.60
C VAL A 76 4.00 14.48 4.50
N TRP A 77 3.89 15.23 5.61
CA TRP A 77 4.98 15.39 6.56
C TRP A 77 5.31 14.08 7.31
N LYS A 78 4.31 13.36 7.82
CA LYS A 78 4.49 12.06 8.50
C LYS A 78 5.03 10.98 7.56
N THR A 79 4.76 11.08 6.26
CA THR A 79 5.20 10.11 5.24
C THR A 79 6.47 10.53 4.50
N SER A 80 7.08 11.65 4.90
CA SER A 80 8.36 12.10 4.33
C SER A 80 9.52 11.22 4.78
N LYS A 81 10.49 10.98 3.88
CA LYS A 81 11.64 10.08 4.11
C LYS A 81 12.41 10.36 5.41
N LYS A 82 12.47 11.62 5.83
CA LYS A 82 13.16 12.06 7.06
C LYS A 82 12.45 11.59 8.35
N ASN A 83 11.15 11.31 8.27
CA ASN A 83 10.30 10.91 9.39
C ASN A 83 9.85 9.44 9.29
N MET A 84 10.33 8.71 8.28
CA MET A 84 9.98 7.31 8.09
C MET A 84 10.96 6.41 8.84
N VAL A 85 10.48 5.77 9.90
CA VAL A 85 11.08 4.52 10.40
C VAL A 85 10.55 3.43 9.47
N ILE A 86 11.41 2.92 8.57
CA ILE A 86 11.08 1.82 7.68
C ILE A 86 10.94 0.58 8.56
N GLN A 87 9.71 0.16 8.83
CA GLN A 87 9.47 -1.17 9.39
C GLN A 87 9.55 -2.16 8.22
N PRO A 88 10.41 -3.20 8.29
CA PRO A 88 10.45 -4.23 7.27
C PRO A 88 9.05 -4.85 7.15
N ALA A 89 8.61 -5.04 5.91
CA ALA A 89 7.33 -5.68 5.62
C ALA A 89 7.41 -7.13 6.09
N GLU A 90 6.93 -7.40 7.30
CA GLU A 90 6.76 -8.76 7.77
C GLU A 90 5.55 -9.37 7.07
N GLU A 91 5.78 -10.56 6.54
CA GLU A 91 4.86 -11.39 5.80
C GLU A 91 3.68 -11.81 6.70
N ALA A 92 2.46 -11.58 6.20
CA ALA A 92 1.29 -12.38 6.58
C ALA A 92 0.62 -12.73 5.25
N SER A 93 0.95 -13.85 4.59
CA SER A 93 0.62 -15.22 5.01
C SER A 93 -0.82 -15.27 5.51
N SER A 94 -1.80 -15.49 4.63
CA SER A 94 -2.28 -16.84 4.31
C SER A 94 -2.53 -17.68 5.57
N SER A 95 -3.53 -17.32 6.37
CA SER A 95 -4.25 -18.31 7.18
C SER A 95 -5.53 -18.68 6.45
N ALA A 96 -5.42 -19.70 5.61
CA ALA A 96 -6.49 -20.65 5.41
C ALA A 96 -6.46 -21.63 6.59
N GLU A 97 -7.46 -21.59 7.46
CA GLU A 97 -7.83 -22.71 8.35
C GLU A 97 -9.37 -22.68 8.42
N ALA A 98 -10.04 -23.54 7.65
CA ALA A 98 -10.29 -24.95 7.91
C ALA A 98 -11.64 -25.15 8.61
N SER A 99 -12.61 -25.50 7.78
CA SER A 99 -13.80 -26.27 8.14
C SER A 99 -13.40 -27.47 9.01
N ALA A 100 -13.89 -27.54 10.23
CA ALA A 100 -13.94 -28.76 11.01
C ALA A 100 -15.35 -28.92 11.60
N ASP A 101 -16.05 -29.85 10.98
CA ASP A 101 -17.11 -30.70 11.51
C ASP A 101 -16.96 -30.91 13.04
N GLU A 102 -17.88 -30.39 13.85
CA GLU A 102 -18.10 -30.90 15.21
C GLU A 102 -19.40 -31.69 15.21
N LYS A 103 -19.22 -32.99 14.96
CA LYS A 103 -20.20 -34.05 15.17
C LYS A 103 -19.82 -34.76 16.47
N THR A 104 -20.48 -34.39 17.56
CA THR A 104 -20.42 -35.03 18.88
C THR A 104 -21.67 -34.56 19.64
N LEU A 105 -22.53 -35.38 20.22
CA LEU A 105 -22.66 -36.82 20.38
C LEU A 105 -24.17 -37.12 20.49
#